data_AF-A0A9X0K0N5-F1
#
_entry.id   AF-A0A9X0K0N5-F1
#
_cell.length_a   1.000
_cell.length_b   1.000
_cell.length_c   1.000
_cell.angle_alpha   90.00
_cell.angle_beta   90.00
_cell.angle_gamma   90.00
#
_symmetry.space_group_name_H-M   'P 1'
#
loop_
_entity.id
_entity.type
_entity.pdbx_description
1 polymer ?
#
loop_
_entity_poly.entity_id
_entity_poly.type
_entity_poly.pdbx_seq_one_letter_code
_entity_poly.pdbx_strand_id
1 'polypeptide(L)'
;MDTSAESAVEHIRKKMLEKQGTLLISGIQHQPKEIFHQTGLYERIGEPHFFTRTGVALHFALQELEISKCKGCKQFAFQECTTLSGQSAESDKKRSPLEINM
;
A
#
# COMPACT_ATOMS: atom_id res chain seq x y z
N MET A 1 -3.36 -21.56 -9.01
CA MET A 1 -4.31 -21.06 -7.99
C MET A 1 -5.64 -21.77 -8.21
N ASP A 2 -6.40 -22.06 -7.18
CA ASP A 2 -7.75 -22.62 -7.26
C ASP A 2 -8.78 -21.70 -6.57
N THR A 3 -10.04 -22.13 -6.47
CA THR A 3 -11.12 -21.35 -5.87
C THR A 3 -10.97 -21.13 -4.36
N SER A 4 -10.23 -21.98 -3.65
CA SER A 4 -9.99 -21.78 -2.22
C SER A 4 -9.09 -20.56 -1.95
N ALA A 5 -8.08 -20.38 -2.81
CA ALA A 5 -7.22 -19.20 -2.77
C ALA A 5 -7.98 -17.92 -3.18
N GLU A 6 -8.90 -17.99 -4.14
CA GLU A 6 -9.81 -16.88 -4.46
C GLU A 6 -10.66 -16.45 -3.26
N SER A 7 -11.23 -17.43 -2.54
CA SER A 7 -12.04 -17.15 -1.35
C SER A 7 -11.25 -16.47 -0.24
N ALA A 8 -9.96 -16.80 -0.09
CA ALA A 8 -9.07 -16.10 0.83
C ALA A 8 -8.86 -14.63 0.42
N VAL A 9 -8.74 -14.35 -0.88
CA VAL A 9 -8.62 -12.97 -1.39
C VAL A 9 -9.92 -12.19 -1.19
N GLU A 10 -11.08 -12.78 -1.44
CA GLU A 10 -12.39 -12.17 -1.14
C GLU A 10 -12.53 -11.86 0.36
N HIS A 11 -12.03 -12.73 1.24
CA HIS A 11 -12.01 -12.46 2.68
C HIS A 11 -11.13 -11.28 3.06
N ILE A 12 -9.95 -11.15 2.44
CA ILE A 12 -9.07 -9.99 2.61
C ILE A 12 -9.77 -8.72 2.11
N ARG A 13 -10.42 -8.78 0.95
CA ARG A 13 -11.18 -7.66 0.36
C ARG A 13 -12.25 -7.15 1.33
N LYS A 14 -13.05 -8.06 1.91
CA LYS A 14 -14.08 -7.71 2.91
C LYS A 14 -13.47 -7.01 4.13
N LYS A 15 -12.38 -7.55 4.68
CA LYS A 15 -11.67 -6.93 5.82
C LYS A 15 -11.09 -5.55 5.52
N MET A 16 -10.64 -5.30 4.28
CA MET A 16 -10.17 -3.97 3.87
C MET A 16 -11.34 -2.99 3.82
N LEU A 17 -12.47 -3.37 3.22
CA LEU A 17 -13.66 -2.53 3.15
C LEU A 17 -14.24 -2.19 4.53
N GLU A 18 -14.27 -3.15 5.47
CA GLU A 18 -14.68 -2.90 6.85
C GLU A 18 -13.86 -1.79 7.52
N LYS A 19 -12.59 -1.65 7.13
CA LYS A 19 -11.66 -0.61 7.61
C LYS A 19 -11.65 0.64 6.72
N GLN A 20 -12.60 0.77 5.80
CA GLN A 20 -12.65 1.83 4.79
C GLN A 20 -11.36 1.91 3.95
N GLY A 21 -10.71 0.77 3.74
CA GLY A 21 -9.51 0.62 2.91
C GLY A 21 -9.83 -0.01 1.55
N THR A 22 -8.90 0.15 0.62
CA THR A 22 -8.99 -0.38 -0.75
C THR A 22 -8.00 -1.53 -0.95
N LEU A 23 -8.41 -2.56 -1.67
CA LEU A 23 -7.52 -3.67 -2.06
C LEU A 23 -6.96 -3.41 -3.47
N LEU A 24 -5.64 -3.29 -3.58
CA LEU A 24 -4.93 -3.23 -4.85
C LEU A 24 -4.19 -4.54 -5.09
N ILE A 25 -4.23 -5.06 -6.31
CA ILE A 25 -3.56 -6.31 -6.69
C ILE A 25 -2.51 -5.99 -7.74
N SER A 26 -1.27 -6.43 -7.50
CA SER A 26 -0.18 -6.26 -8.45
C SER A 26 0.47 -7.59 -8.82
N GLY A 27 0.94 -7.73 -10.06
CA GLY A 27 1.71 -8.90 -10.50
C GLY A 27 0.91 -10.21 -10.57
N ILE A 28 -0.42 -10.13 -10.69
CA ILE A 28 -1.25 -11.32 -10.85
C ILE A 28 -0.95 -12.02 -12.18
N GLN A 29 -0.73 -13.33 -12.13
CA GLN A 29 -0.54 -14.14 -13.33
C GLN A 29 -1.86 -14.40 -14.06
N HIS A 30 -1.78 -14.81 -15.33
CA HIS A 30 -2.95 -15.04 -16.18
C HIS A 30 -3.97 -16.00 -15.56
N GLN A 31 -3.54 -17.20 -15.16
CA GLN A 31 -4.44 -18.23 -14.62
C GLN A 31 -5.19 -17.76 -13.35
N PRO A 32 -4.54 -17.18 -12.32
CA PRO A 32 -5.26 -16.58 -11.19
C PRO A 32 -6.25 -15.47 -11.58
N LYS A 33 -5.90 -14.64 -12.57
CA LYS A 33 -6.75 -13.54 -13.05
C LYS A 33 -8.01 -14.08 -13.72
N GLU A 34 -7.91 -15.15 -14.51
CA GLU A 34 -9.07 -15.81 -15.13
C GLU A 34 -10.06 -16.33 -14.07
N ILE A 35 -9.56 -16.92 -12.99
CA ILE A 35 -10.42 -17.37 -11.88
C ILE A 35 -11.17 -16.18 -11.29
N PHE A 36 -10.52 -15.03 -11.09
CA PHE A 36 -11.20 -13.86 -10.55
C PHE A 36 -12.30 -13.33 -11.47
N HIS A 37 -12.12 -13.39 -12.79
CA HIS A 37 -13.19 -13.06 -13.73
C HIS A 37 -14.33 -14.08 -13.64
N GLN A 38 -14.02 -15.38 -13.61
CA GLN A 38 -15.03 -16.44 -13.54
C GLN A 38 -15.86 -16.40 -12.26
N THR A 39 -15.27 -16.01 -11.12
CA THR A 39 -15.98 -15.88 -9.83
C THR A 39 -16.63 -14.50 -9.62
N GLY A 40 -16.47 -13.58 -10.56
CA GLY A 40 -16.91 -12.18 -10.42
C GLY A 40 -16.09 -11.36 -9.42
N LEU A 41 -14.99 -11.90 -8.89
CA LEU A 41 -14.13 -11.20 -7.93
C LEU A 41 -13.40 -10.02 -8.58
N TYR A 42 -13.04 -10.17 -9.85
CA TYR A 42 -12.37 -9.11 -10.60
C TYR A 42 -13.22 -7.83 -10.61
N GLU A 43 -14.52 -7.98 -10.90
CA GLU A 43 -15.49 -6.90 -10.97
C GLU A 43 -15.79 -6.32 -9.57
N ARG A 44 -15.85 -7.17 -8.54
CA ARG A 44 -16.01 -6.73 -7.13
C ARG A 44 -14.80 -5.95 -6.60
N ILE A 45 -13.60 -6.24 -7.08
CA ILE A 45 -12.39 -5.49 -6.75
C ILE A 45 -12.31 -4.22 -7.59
N GLY A 46 -12.69 -4.28 -8.86
CA GLY A 46 -12.69 -3.17 -9.81
C GLY A 46 -11.43 -3.15 -10.67
N GLU A 47 -11.61 -3.01 -11.98
CA GLU A 47 -10.55 -3.01 -12.98
C GLU A 47 -9.40 -2.02 -12.67
N PRO A 48 -9.64 -0.78 -12.21
CA PRO A 48 -8.57 0.19 -11.90
C PRO A 48 -7.63 -0.26 -10.78
N HIS A 49 -7.98 -1.28 -9.99
CA HIS A 49 -7.19 -1.76 -8.85
C HIS A 49 -6.25 -2.93 -9.19
N PHE A 50 -6.13 -3.30 -10.47
CA PHE A 50 -5.21 -4.33 -10.94
C PHE A 50 -4.02 -3.73 -11.68
N PHE A 51 -2.81 -4.04 -11.22
CA PHE A 51 -1.58 -3.45 -11.74
C PHE A 51 -0.59 -4.53 -12.18
N THR A 52 0.23 -4.23 -13.18
CA THR A 52 1.29 -5.15 -13.60
C THR A 52 2.46 -5.17 -12.61
N ARG A 53 2.80 -4.02 -12.02
CA ARG A 53 3.96 -3.85 -11.13
C ARG A 53 3.57 -3.20 -9.82
N THR A 54 4.18 -3.64 -8.72
CA THR A 54 3.91 -3.12 -7.36
C THR A 54 4.20 -1.63 -7.23
N GLY A 55 5.24 -1.11 -7.88
CA GLY A 55 5.55 0.33 -7.84
C GLY A 55 4.41 1.21 -8.38
N VAL A 56 3.69 0.75 -9.41
CA VAL A 56 2.54 1.48 -9.97
C VAL A 56 1.36 1.44 -9.00
N ALA A 57 1.09 0.27 -8.39
CA ALA A 57 0.05 0.13 -7.38
C ALA A 57 0.32 1.02 -6.15
N LEU A 58 1.58 1.08 -5.69
CA LEU A 58 1.98 1.95 -4.59
C LEU A 58 1.83 3.43 -4.95
N HIS A 59 2.25 3.84 -6.15
CA HIS A 59 2.06 5.21 -6.60
C HIS A 59 0.58 5.62 -6.64
N PHE A 60 -0.28 4.75 -7.18
CA PHE A 60 -1.73 4.95 -7.14
C PHE A 60 -2.24 5.08 -5.70
N ALA A 61 -1.83 4.17 -4.80
CA ALA A 61 -2.23 4.23 -3.39
C ALA A 61 -1.83 5.54 -2.70
N LEU A 62 -0.64 6.08 -3.02
CA LEU A 62 -0.16 7.35 -2.48
C LEU A 62 -0.97 8.55 -2.97
N GLN A 63 -1.46 8.52 -4.21
CA GLN A 63 -2.32 9.57 -4.78
C GLN A 63 -3.71 9.61 -4.13
N GLU A 64 -4.22 8.47 -3.69
CA GLU A 64 -5.52 8.33 -3.01
C GLU A 64 -5.46 8.67 -1.51
N LEU A 65 -4.29 9.03 -0.97
CA LEU A 65 -4.15 9.35 0.45
C LEU A 65 -4.91 10.61 0.85
N GLU A 66 -5.62 10.52 1.96
CA GLU A 66 -6.18 11.69 2.63
C GLU A 66 -5.06 12.45 3.37
N ILE A 67 -4.43 13.40 2.70
CA ILE A 67 -3.25 14.13 3.18
C ILE A 67 -3.47 14.78 4.56
N SER A 68 -4.70 15.17 4.89
CA SER A 68 -5.10 15.67 6.21
C SER A 68 -4.77 14.68 7.33
N LYS A 69 -5.00 13.38 7.12
CA LYS A 69 -4.71 12.30 8.09
C LYS A 69 -3.22 12.02 8.21
N CYS A 70 -2.42 12.38 7.21
CA CYS A 70 -0.98 12.22 7.29
C CYS A 70 -0.32 13.27 8.19
N LYS A 71 -0.87 14.48 8.31
CA LYS A 71 -0.31 15.56 9.14
C LYS A 71 -0.15 15.12 10.60
N GLY A 72 1.07 15.20 11.12
CA GLY A 72 1.42 14.78 12.48
C GLY A 72 1.44 13.26 12.71
N CYS A 73 1.23 12.44 11.67
CA CYS A 73 1.30 10.98 11.77
C CYS A 73 2.72 10.52 12.13
N LYS A 74 2.83 9.58 13.09
CA LYS A 74 4.10 9.05 13.61
C LYS A 74 4.42 7.63 13.12
N GLN A 75 3.66 7.10 12.15
CA GLN A 75 3.82 5.74 11.68
C GLN A 75 5.05 5.56 10.78
N PHE A 76 5.37 6.56 9.95
CA PHE A 76 6.51 6.55 9.02
C PHE A 76 6.69 5.25 8.22
N ALA A 77 5.58 4.66 7.78
CA ALA A 77 5.57 3.37 7.09
C ALA A 77 6.18 3.45 5.68
N PHE A 78 6.25 4.65 5.09
CA PHE A 78 6.75 4.90 3.73
C PHE A 78 7.69 6.10 3.70
N GLN A 79 8.52 6.19 2.66
CA GLN A 79 9.51 7.27 2.52
C GLN A 79 8.84 8.65 2.41
N GLU A 80 7.67 8.70 1.80
CA GLU A 80 6.85 9.90 1.60
C GLU A 80 6.29 10.44 2.92
N CYS A 81 6.19 9.61 3.97
CA CYS A 81 5.60 10.00 5.25
C CYS A 81 6.33 11.18 5.93
N THR A 82 7.64 11.31 5.75
CA THR A 82 8.41 12.44 6.31
C THR A 82 7.86 13.77 5.79
N THR A 83 7.67 13.85 4.48
CA THR A 83 7.11 15.04 3.82
C THR A 83 5.63 15.21 4.16
N LEU A 84 4.84 14.13 4.07
CA LEU A 84 3.38 14.17 4.25
C LEU A 84 2.96 14.45 5.70
N SER A 85 3.76 14.06 6.69
CA SER A 85 3.47 14.34 8.09
C SER A 85 3.69 15.79 8.50
N GLY A 86 4.31 16.61 7.65
CA GLY A 86 4.60 18.00 7.95
C GLY A 86 5.65 18.17 9.04
N GLN A 87 6.40 17.12 9.37
CA GLN A 87 7.62 17.24 10.16
C GLN A 87 8.68 17.87 9.27
N SER A 88 8.83 19.19 9.39
CA SER A 88 10.00 19.89 8.86
C SER A 88 11.25 19.20 9.41
N ALA A 89 12.28 19.09 8.57
CA ALA A 89 13.59 18.59 8.95
C ALA A 89 14.31 19.58 9.90
N GLU A 90 13.78 19.73 11.12
CA GLU A 90 14.38 20.38 12.28
C GLU A 90 14.02 19.45 13.44
N SER A 91 14.91 18.65 14.04
CA SER A 91 16.28 18.89 14.44
C SER A 91 16.94 17.55 14.79
N ASP A 92 17.90 17.07 14.00
CA ASP A 92 18.84 16.02 14.43
C ASP A 92 20.27 16.42 14.05
N LYS A 93 20.67 17.60 14.52
CA LYS A 93 22.08 18.04 14.56
C LYS A 93 22.67 17.72 15.94
N LYS A 94 22.82 16.41 16.24
CA LYS A 94 23.73 15.93 17.29
C LYS A 94 24.29 14.55 16.91
N ARG A 95 25.05 14.50 15.83
CA ARG A 95 26.17 13.55 15.75
C ARG A 95 27.42 14.32 16.16
N SER A 96 27.82 14.13 17.42
CA SER A 96 29.16 14.48 17.88
C SER A 96 30.18 13.73 17.01
N PRO A 97 31.31 14.35 16.63
CA PRO A 97 32.40 13.61 15.99
C PRO A 97 32.88 12.54 16.98
N LEU A 98 32.92 11.28 16.53
CA LEU A 98 33.69 10.25 17.22
C LEU A 98 35.16 10.64 17.14
N GLU A 99 35.74 11.03 18.26
CA GLU A 99 37.19 11.11 18.44
C GLU A 99 37.76 9.69 18.23
N ILE A 100 38.46 9.51 17.11
CA ILE A 100 39.32 8.36 16.90
C ILE A 100 40.66 8.73 17.54
N ASN A 101 40.89 8.28 18.77
CA ASN A 101 42.23 8.38 19.37
C ASN A 101 43.15 7.33 18.74
N MET A 102 44.36 7.81 18.45
CA MET A 102 45.51 7.17 17.82
C MET A 102 46.27 6.26 18.77
#